data_AF-A0A8H5PA88-F1
#
_entry.id   AF-A0A8H5PA88-F1
#
_cell.length_a   1.000
_cell.length_b   1.000
_cell.length_c   1.000
_cell.angle_alpha   90.00
_cell.angle_beta   90.00
_cell.angle_gamma   90.00
#
_symmetry.space_group_name_H-M   'P 1'
#
loop_
_entity.id
_entity.type
_entity.pdbx_description
1 polymer ?
#
loop_
_entity_poly.entity_id
_entity_poly.type
_entity_poly.pdbx_seq_one_letter_code
_entity_poly.pdbx_strand_id
1 'polypeptide(L)'
;MRAKETEAGNTDPFIVVDEEAKSRRAVWYIDQFANEDQVNDGVAESTDVVMKILIQTECLGLNYIYYITAKSSIEEGLENCSVELPLTNDFYQPDPEDCGGPDFEYQQPQQHIWVVAEPGEFKESNDPELLNDFSPRPDKVVRLKEDAAESVGLVSSWTVPDGAKSIDLAQREFPEGSVVLQQKYKPGFPWPADSL
;
A
#
# COMPACT_ATOMS: atom_id res chain seq x y z
N MET A 1 22.36 -2.36 -13.06
CA MET A 1 21.94 -3.11 -11.86
C MET A 1 20.91 -4.16 -12.23
N ARG A 2 19.73 -3.77 -12.76
CA ARG A 2 18.68 -4.69 -13.27
C ARG A 2 19.20 -5.87 -14.09
N ALA A 3 20.09 -5.62 -15.07
CA ALA A 3 20.70 -6.70 -15.88
C ALA A 3 21.35 -7.81 -15.03
N LYS A 4 22.11 -7.44 -14.00
CA LYS A 4 22.78 -8.40 -13.11
C LYS A 4 21.78 -9.20 -12.25
N GLU A 5 20.71 -8.55 -11.82
CA GLU A 5 19.62 -9.22 -11.09
C GLU A 5 18.91 -10.24 -12.00
N THR A 6 18.62 -9.84 -13.24
CA THR A 6 18.02 -10.73 -14.25
C THR A 6 18.93 -11.92 -14.57
N GLU A 7 20.24 -11.70 -14.73
CA GLU A 7 21.25 -12.77 -14.90
C GLU A 7 21.30 -13.72 -13.69
N ALA A 8 21.05 -13.21 -12.48
CA ALA A 8 20.96 -14.00 -11.26
C ALA A 8 19.61 -14.73 -11.11
N GLY A 9 18.67 -14.54 -12.04
CA GLY A 9 17.34 -15.14 -12.00
C GLY A 9 16.32 -14.39 -11.14
N ASN A 10 16.68 -13.22 -10.60
CA ASN A 10 15.75 -12.34 -9.92
C ASN A 10 15.01 -11.54 -10.98
N THR A 11 13.74 -11.85 -11.22
CA THR A 11 12.90 -11.17 -12.21
C THR A 11 11.90 -10.21 -11.58
N ASP A 12 11.66 -10.32 -10.28
CA ASP A 12 10.72 -9.47 -9.57
C ASP A 12 11.22 -8.02 -9.46
N PRO A 13 10.30 -7.06 -9.29
CA PRO A 13 10.65 -5.68 -8.98
C PRO A 13 11.42 -5.58 -7.65
N PHE A 14 12.31 -4.59 -7.55
CA PHE A 14 13.08 -4.35 -6.34
C PHE A 14 13.29 -2.86 -6.09
N ILE A 15 13.77 -2.53 -4.89
CA ILE A 15 13.95 -1.15 -4.45
C ILE A 15 15.43 -0.83 -4.33
N VAL A 16 15.81 0.38 -4.72
CA VAL A 16 17.15 0.93 -4.51
C VAL A 16 17.06 2.22 -3.71
N VAL A 17 17.94 2.34 -2.71
CA VAL A 17 18.10 3.54 -1.89
C VAL A 17 19.51 4.08 -2.10
N ASP A 18 19.65 5.09 -2.95
CA ASP A 18 20.90 5.82 -3.16
C ASP A 18 20.89 7.18 -2.42
N GLU A 19 21.95 7.96 -2.57
CA GLU A 19 22.07 9.26 -1.89
C GLU A 19 21.05 10.29 -2.39
N GLU A 20 20.65 10.21 -3.67
CA GLU A 20 19.61 11.08 -4.21
C GLU A 20 18.26 10.74 -3.58
N ALA A 21 17.89 9.46 -3.61
CA ALA A 21 16.66 8.94 -3.02
C ALA A 21 16.55 9.33 -1.54
N LYS A 22 17.63 9.16 -0.76
CA LYS A 22 17.67 9.61 0.64
C LYS A 22 17.44 11.10 0.79
N SER A 23 18.11 11.92 -0.02
CA SER A 23 17.99 13.39 0.05
C SER A 23 16.57 13.88 -0.25
N ARG A 24 15.83 13.10 -1.06
CA ARG A 24 14.46 13.38 -1.50
C ARG A 24 13.40 12.61 -0.72
N ARG A 25 13.78 11.88 0.36
CA ARG A 25 12.89 11.00 1.16
C ARG A 25 12.11 9.99 0.29
N ALA A 26 12.77 9.51 -0.74
CA ALA A 26 12.20 8.67 -1.77
C ALA A 26 12.99 7.36 -1.88
N VAL A 27 12.48 6.47 -2.73
CA VAL A 27 13.10 5.21 -3.11
C VAL A 27 12.94 5.00 -4.60
N TRP A 28 13.93 4.39 -5.24
CA TRP A 28 13.78 3.96 -6.63
C TRP A 28 13.07 2.61 -6.65
N TYR A 29 11.90 2.57 -7.29
CA TYR A 29 11.26 1.31 -7.67
C TYR A 29 11.81 0.90 -9.04
N ILE A 30 12.43 -0.28 -9.11
CA ILE A 30 13.01 -0.83 -10.32
C ILE A 30 12.19 -2.05 -10.72
N ASP A 31 11.52 -1.98 -11.87
CA ASP A 31 10.71 -3.08 -12.40
C ASP A 31 11.55 -3.91 -13.39
N GLN A 32 11.23 -3.83 -14.68
CA GLN A 32 11.80 -4.61 -15.76
C GLN A 32 12.43 -3.71 -16.83
N PHE A 33 13.08 -4.35 -17.80
CA PHE A 33 13.42 -3.66 -19.05
C PHE A 33 12.16 -3.44 -19.89
N ALA A 34 12.13 -2.35 -20.66
CA ALA A 34 11.03 -2.07 -21.56
C ALA A 34 10.81 -3.23 -22.55
N ASN A 35 9.55 -3.54 -22.83
CA ASN A 35 9.18 -4.58 -23.78
C ASN A 35 8.97 -3.99 -25.20
N GLU A 36 8.77 -4.86 -26.20
CA GLU A 36 8.58 -4.44 -27.60
C GLU A 36 7.35 -3.54 -27.78
N ASP A 37 6.26 -3.79 -27.05
CA ASP A 37 5.03 -2.99 -27.12
C ASP A 37 5.29 -1.56 -26.64
N GLN A 38 5.99 -1.39 -25.52
CA GLN A 38 6.38 -0.08 -24.97
C GLN A 38 7.30 0.70 -25.92
N VAL A 39 8.16 0.01 -26.68
CA VAL A 39 8.97 0.67 -27.71
C VAL A 39 8.11 1.10 -28.89
N ASN A 40 7.20 0.24 -29.35
CA ASN A 40 6.31 0.52 -30.47
C ASN A 40 5.32 1.66 -30.17
N ASP A 41 4.88 1.76 -28.91
CA ASP A 41 3.95 2.79 -28.43
C ASP A 41 4.66 4.11 -28.09
N GLY A 42 5.99 4.18 -28.22
CA GLY A 42 6.78 5.38 -27.95
C GLY A 42 6.99 5.68 -26.47
N VAL A 43 6.77 4.70 -25.59
CA VAL A 43 7.05 4.81 -24.15
C VAL A 43 8.54 4.74 -23.88
N ALA A 44 9.28 3.88 -24.58
CA ALA A 44 10.73 3.73 -24.41
C ALA A 44 11.46 3.80 -25.75
N GLU A 45 12.68 4.34 -25.76
CA GLU A 45 13.48 4.44 -26.99
C GLU A 45 13.95 3.06 -27.49
N SER A 46 14.07 2.09 -26.59
CA SER A 46 14.52 0.72 -26.87
C SER A 46 14.17 -0.24 -25.73
N THR A 47 14.29 -1.53 -25.98
CA THR A 47 14.12 -2.59 -24.96
C THR A 47 15.27 -2.61 -23.95
N ASP A 48 16.32 -1.80 -24.13
CA ASP A 48 17.43 -1.69 -23.18
C ASP A 48 17.14 -0.67 -22.06
N VAL A 49 16.02 0.07 -22.15
CA VAL A 49 15.59 1.04 -21.15
C VAL A 49 15.06 0.31 -19.91
N VAL A 50 15.55 0.68 -18.73
CA VAL A 50 15.03 0.16 -17.47
C VAL A 50 13.81 0.98 -17.03
N MET A 51 12.66 0.32 -16.87
CA MET A 51 11.47 0.90 -16.26
C MET A 51 11.72 1.09 -14.76
N LYS A 52 11.88 2.35 -14.36
CA LYS A 52 12.13 2.74 -12.97
C LYS A 52 11.40 4.04 -12.68
N ILE A 53 11.07 4.27 -11.42
CA ILE A 53 10.48 5.53 -10.96
C ILE A 53 10.95 5.83 -9.55
N LEU A 54 11.24 7.09 -9.27
CA LEU A 54 11.54 7.58 -7.93
C LEU A 54 10.21 7.88 -7.24
N ILE A 55 9.93 7.20 -6.13
CA ILE A 55 8.66 7.31 -5.40
C ILE A 55 8.94 7.83 -4.00
N GLN A 56 8.13 8.77 -3.50
CA GLN A 56 8.18 9.13 -2.08
C GLN A 56 7.98 7.87 -1.22
N THR A 57 8.78 7.72 -0.17
CA THR A 57 8.85 6.45 0.59
C THR A 57 7.49 6.01 1.11
N GLU A 58 6.65 6.96 1.55
CA GLU A 58 5.29 6.71 2.04
C GLU A 58 4.30 6.28 0.94
N CYS A 59 4.54 6.64 -0.31
CA CYS A 59 3.71 6.29 -1.45
C CYS A 59 4.07 4.94 -2.09
N LEU A 60 5.20 4.32 -1.70
CA LEU A 60 5.68 3.07 -2.29
C LEU A 60 4.63 1.95 -2.24
N GLY A 61 4.03 1.73 -1.06
CA GLY A 61 3.06 0.64 -0.87
C GLY A 61 1.82 0.79 -1.74
N LEU A 62 1.33 2.02 -1.91
CA LEU A 62 0.17 2.32 -2.74
C LEU A 62 0.48 2.11 -4.23
N ASN A 63 1.61 2.66 -4.70
CA ASN A 63 2.06 2.51 -6.08
C ASN A 63 2.31 1.04 -6.43
N TYR A 64 2.96 0.28 -5.54
CA TYR A 64 3.16 -1.15 -5.72
C TYR A 64 1.84 -1.89 -5.97
N ILE A 65 0.81 -1.64 -5.14
CA ILE A 65 -0.51 -2.25 -5.33
C ILE A 65 -1.12 -1.84 -6.68
N TYR A 66 -0.99 -0.57 -7.07
CA TYR A 66 -1.52 -0.09 -8.35
C TYR A 66 -0.85 -0.76 -9.54
N TYR A 67 0.46 -0.95 -9.51
CA TYR A 67 1.19 -1.63 -10.58
C TYR A 67 0.81 -3.11 -10.67
N ILE A 68 0.82 -3.86 -9.55
CA ILE A 68 0.50 -5.30 -9.59
C ILE A 68 -0.97 -5.60 -9.89
N THR A 69 -1.87 -4.64 -9.66
CA THR A 69 -3.30 -4.75 -10.00
C THR A 69 -3.67 -4.10 -11.33
N ALA A 70 -2.66 -3.61 -12.09
CA ALA A 70 -2.82 -2.92 -13.37
C ALA A 70 -3.83 -1.74 -13.31
N LYS A 71 -3.86 -1.04 -12.18
CA LYS A 71 -4.66 0.19 -12.01
C LYS A 71 -3.94 1.44 -12.50
N SER A 72 -2.62 1.36 -12.61
CA SER A 72 -1.73 2.39 -13.14
C SER A 72 -0.45 1.72 -13.63
N SER A 73 0.40 2.45 -14.33
CA SER A 73 1.69 1.99 -14.85
C SER A 73 2.83 2.95 -14.47
N ILE A 74 4.07 2.47 -14.56
CA ILE A 74 5.26 3.31 -14.33
C ILE A 74 5.30 4.49 -15.30
N GLU A 75 4.90 4.29 -16.55
CA GLU A 75 4.87 5.35 -17.57
C GLU A 75 3.92 6.49 -17.18
N GLU A 76 2.71 6.17 -16.70
CA GLU A 76 1.71 7.14 -16.25
C GLU A 76 2.24 7.94 -15.04
N GLY A 77 2.89 7.26 -14.09
CA GLY A 77 3.56 7.92 -12.96
C GLY A 77 4.70 8.84 -13.41
N LEU A 78 5.51 8.42 -14.37
CA LEU A 78 6.60 9.24 -14.92
C LEU A 78 6.09 10.47 -15.67
N GLU A 79 5.01 10.35 -16.44
CA GLU A 79 4.34 11.49 -17.08
C GLU A 79 3.82 12.49 -16.04
N ASN A 80 3.18 12.01 -14.96
CA ASN A 80 2.74 12.85 -13.83
C ASN A 80 3.92 13.55 -13.14
N CYS A 81 5.09 12.93 -13.15
CA CYS A 81 6.35 13.49 -12.66
C CYS A 81 7.07 14.39 -13.68
N SER A 82 6.42 14.76 -14.79
CA SER A 82 6.98 15.61 -15.87
C SER A 82 8.21 15.00 -16.57
N VAL A 83 8.26 13.68 -16.70
CA VAL A 83 9.26 12.99 -17.53
C VAL A 83 8.73 12.90 -18.95
N GLU A 84 9.55 13.32 -19.93
CA GLU A 84 9.20 13.26 -21.34
C GLU A 84 9.41 11.84 -21.91
N LEU A 85 8.48 11.40 -22.76
CA LEU A 85 8.58 10.17 -23.53
C LEU A 85 9.14 10.45 -24.94
N PRO A 86 9.85 9.49 -25.57
CA PRO A 86 10.19 8.17 -25.05
C PRO A 86 11.26 8.24 -23.96
N LEU A 87 11.17 7.32 -22.99
CA LEU A 87 12.17 7.15 -21.94
C LEU A 87 13.52 6.74 -22.55
N THR A 88 14.58 7.38 -22.07
CA THR A 88 15.98 7.03 -22.34
C THR A 88 16.60 6.41 -21.10
N ASN A 89 17.73 5.71 -21.21
CA ASN A 89 18.39 5.15 -20.02
C ASN A 89 18.88 6.20 -19.00
N ASP A 90 19.04 7.45 -19.43
CA ASP A 90 19.52 8.59 -18.66
C ASP A 90 18.44 9.63 -18.36
N PHE A 91 17.15 9.27 -18.51
CA PHE A 91 16.06 10.18 -18.17
C PHE A 91 16.21 10.73 -16.74
N TYR A 92 15.85 11.99 -16.57
CA TYR A 92 15.81 12.65 -15.27
C TYR A 92 14.36 12.79 -14.82
N GLN A 93 14.09 12.50 -13.54
CA GLN A 93 12.78 12.66 -12.93
C GLN A 93 12.77 13.88 -12.00
N PRO A 94 12.18 15.02 -12.41
CA PRO A 94 12.17 16.27 -11.66
C PRO A 94 11.64 16.15 -10.24
N ASP A 95 10.51 15.46 -10.07
CA ASP A 95 9.81 15.32 -8.79
C ASP A 95 9.54 13.84 -8.50
N PRO A 96 9.70 13.36 -7.25
CA PRO A 96 9.33 11.99 -6.91
C PRO A 96 7.82 11.81 -7.03
N GLU A 97 7.38 10.62 -7.44
CA GLU A 97 5.96 10.23 -7.44
C GLU A 97 5.42 10.30 -6.01
N ASP A 98 4.46 11.20 -5.81
CA ASP A 98 3.89 11.56 -4.52
C ASP A 98 2.47 11.04 -4.34
N CYS A 99 2.06 10.08 -5.18
CA CYS A 99 0.74 9.46 -5.19
C CYS A 99 -0.43 10.45 -5.24
N GLY A 100 -0.23 11.60 -5.90
CA GLY A 100 -1.22 12.67 -6.04
C GLY A 100 -1.21 13.69 -4.89
N GLY A 101 -0.11 13.74 -4.14
CA GLY A 101 0.13 14.65 -3.01
C GLY A 101 -0.85 14.55 -1.83
N PRO A 102 -1.38 13.36 -1.46
CA PRO A 102 -2.21 13.26 -0.27
C PRO A 102 -1.39 13.66 0.95
N ASP A 103 -1.95 14.59 1.76
CA ASP A 103 -1.41 14.89 3.08
C ASP A 103 -1.65 13.67 3.98
N PHE A 104 -0.69 12.75 4.03
CA PHE A 104 -0.80 11.53 4.82
C PHE A 104 -0.93 11.82 6.31
N GLU A 105 -0.33 12.90 6.83
CA GLU A 105 -0.53 13.27 8.23
C GLU A 105 -1.99 13.65 8.52
N TYR A 106 -2.62 14.41 7.63
CA TYR A 106 -4.04 14.76 7.72
C TYR A 106 -4.96 13.56 7.46
N GLN A 107 -4.60 12.68 6.52
CA GLN A 107 -5.44 11.56 6.09
C GLN A 107 -5.32 10.35 7.01
N GLN A 108 -4.17 10.08 7.61
CA GLN A 108 -3.93 8.95 8.53
C GLN A 108 -5.06 8.74 9.56
N PRO A 109 -5.55 9.76 10.31
CA PRO A 109 -6.65 9.56 11.27
C PRO A 109 -8.02 9.27 10.62
N GLN A 110 -8.16 9.51 9.33
CA GLN A 110 -9.38 9.28 8.55
C GLN A 110 -9.36 7.92 7.85
N GLN A 111 -8.17 7.36 7.61
CA GLN A 111 -8.00 6.07 6.95
C GLN A 111 -8.54 4.95 7.83
N HIS A 112 -9.32 4.09 7.19
CA HIS A 112 -9.83 2.87 7.79
C HIS A 112 -8.91 1.69 7.46
N ILE A 113 -8.59 0.90 8.46
CA ILE A 113 -7.90 -0.38 8.29
C ILE A 113 -8.87 -1.52 8.54
N TRP A 114 -8.78 -2.56 7.72
CA TRP A 114 -9.52 -3.80 7.91
C TRP A 114 -8.60 -4.81 8.60
N VAL A 115 -9.02 -5.25 9.78
CA VAL A 115 -8.26 -6.22 10.59
C VAL A 115 -9.09 -7.46 10.81
N VAL A 116 -8.41 -8.62 10.84
CA VAL A 116 -9.03 -9.87 11.26
C VAL A 116 -8.81 -10.02 12.77
N ALA A 117 -9.88 -10.18 13.53
CA ALA A 117 -9.83 -10.47 14.96
C ALA A 117 -10.33 -11.88 15.24
N GLU A 118 -9.55 -12.62 16.01
CA GLU A 118 -9.87 -13.97 16.45
C GLU A 118 -10.91 -13.95 17.59
N PRO A 119 -11.64 -15.05 17.82
CA PRO A 119 -12.55 -15.16 18.96
C PRO A 119 -11.87 -14.82 20.27
N GLY A 120 -12.41 -13.82 20.97
CA GLY A 120 -11.85 -13.34 22.23
C GLY A 120 -11.04 -12.05 22.11
N GLU A 121 -10.76 -11.54 20.92
CA GLU A 121 -10.09 -10.23 20.71
C GLU A 121 -11.09 -9.07 20.58
N PHE A 122 -12.37 -9.38 20.40
CA PHE A 122 -13.43 -8.39 20.19
C PHE A 122 -14.59 -8.57 21.18
N LYS A 123 -15.46 -7.54 21.22
CA LYS A 123 -16.75 -7.54 21.91
C LYS A 123 -17.85 -7.38 20.88
N GLU A 124 -18.98 -8.04 21.10
CA GLU A 124 -20.19 -7.88 20.30
C GLU A 124 -21.24 -7.08 21.09
N SER A 125 -22.10 -6.36 20.38
CA SER A 125 -23.27 -5.72 20.96
C SER A 125 -24.45 -5.72 19.98
N ASN A 126 -25.65 -5.87 20.54
CA ASN A 126 -26.93 -5.70 19.86
C ASN A 126 -27.73 -4.51 20.44
N ASP A 127 -27.05 -3.62 21.18
CA ASP A 127 -27.64 -2.43 21.79
C ASP A 127 -28.23 -1.51 20.69
N PRO A 128 -29.55 -1.25 20.70
CA PRO A 128 -30.20 -0.38 19.72
C PRO A 128 -29.54 0.99 19.55
N GLU A 129 -28.97 1.58 20.61
CA GLU A 129 -28.30 2.88 20.50
C GLU A 129 -27.09 2.80 19.58
N LEU A 130 -26.28 1.74 19.70
CA LEU A 130 -25.11 1.52 18.85
C LEU A 130 -25.49 1.10 17.43
N LEU A 131 -26.58 0.33 17.28
CA LEU A 131 -27.03 -0.12 15.95
C LEU A 131 -27.58 1.02 15.08
N ASN A 132 -28.11 2.07 15.70
CA ASN A 132 -28.72 3.20 14.99
C ASN A 132 -27.70 4.14 14.34
N ASP A 133 -26.41 4.00 14.66
CA ASP A 133 -25.31 4.76 14.03
C ASP A 133 -24.99 4.25 12.60
N PHE A 134 -25.60 3.13 12.18
CA PHE A 134 -25.31 2.45 10.92
C PHE A 134 -26.54 2.39 10.00
N SER A 135 -26.29 2.48 8.69
CA SER A 135 -27.32 2.37 7.65
C SER A 135 -26.83 1.49 6.49
N PRO A 136 -27.52 0.39 6.13
CA PRO A 136 -28.70 -0.14 6.81
C PRO A 136 -28.39 -0.58 8.24
N ARG A 137 -29.41 -0.58 9.11
CA ARG A 137 -29.26 -1.00 10.51
C ARG A 137 -28.84 -2.48 10.57
N PRO A 138 -27.70 -2.83 11.18
CA PRO A 138 -27.23 -4.21 11.29
C PRO A 138 -27.92 -4.93 12.46
N ASP A 139 -27.80 -6.27 12.48
CA ASP A 139 -28.26 -7.11 13.58
C ASP A 139 -27.33 -7.04 14.82
N LYS A 140 -26.04 -6.80 14.58
CA LYS A 140 -25.01 -6.65 15.61
C LYS A 140 -23.88 -5.74 15.15
N VAL A 141 -23.18 -5.17 16.12
CA VAL A 141 -21.91 -4.46 15.91
C VAL A 141 -20.82 -5.12 16.75
N VAL A 142 -19.58 -4.96 16.29
CA VAL A 142 -18.39 -5.48 16.97
C VAL A 142 -17.37 -4.37 17.16
N ARG A 143 -16.51 -4.51 18.17
CA ARG A 143 -15.29 -3.69 18.31
C ARG A 143 -14.17 -4.51 18.92
N LEU A 144 -12.93 -4.19 18.58
CA LEU A 144 -11.78 -4.74 19.29
C LEU A 144 -11.86 -4.41 20.79
N LYS A 145 -11.39 -5.32 21.64
CA LYS A 145 -11.12 -4.97 23.03
C LYS A 145 -10.05 -3.87 23.07
N GLU A 146 -10.14 -3.00 24.08
CA GLU A 146 -9.26 -1.82 24.21
C GLU A 146 -7.78 -2.23 24.23
N ASP A 147 -7.44 -3.25 25.01
CA ASP A 147 -6.09 -3.80 25.13
C ASP A 147 -5.56 -4.40 23.81
N ALA A 148 -6.42 -5.13 23.09
CA ALA A 148 -6.09 -5.65 21.77
C ALA A 148 -5.81 -4.52 20.78
N ALA A 149 -6.69 -3.51 20.71
CA ALA A 149 -6.52 -2.37 19.80
C ALA A 149 -5.26 -1.54 20.13
N GLU A 150 -5.05 -1.22 21.41
CA GLU A 150 -3.90 -0.41 21.85
C GLU A 150 -2.56 -1.10 21.57
N SER A 151 -2.48 -2.42 21.70
CA SER A 151 -1.24 -3.17 21.48
C SER A 151 -0.69 -3.06 20.05
N VAL A 152 -1.56 -2.75 19.09
CA VAL A 152 -1.25 -2.63 17.66
C VAL A 152 -1.59 -1.25 17.10
N GLY A 153 -1.64 -0.22 17.95
CA GLY A 153 -1.81 1.16 17.48
C GLY A 153 -3.14 1.46 16.79
N LEU A 154 -4.22 0.81 17.20
CA LEU A 154 -5.56 1.03 16.68
C LEU A 154 -6.47 1.72 17.71
N VAL A 155 -7.51 2.38 17.22
CA VAL A 155 -8.59 2.95 18.03
C VAL A 155 -9.75 1.96 18.05
N SER A 156 -10.13 1.47 19.24
CA SER A 156 -11.31 0.62 19.41
C SER A 156 -12.58 1.40 19.04
N SER A 157 -13.24 0.99 17.97
CA SER A 157 -14.51 1.57 17.53
C SER A 157 -15.51 0.49 17.13
N TRP A 158 -16.80 0.75 17.42
CA TRP A 158 -17.90 -0.09 16.93
C TRP A 158 -17.98 -0.05 15.41
N THR A 159 -18.17 -1.22 14.79
CA THR A 159 -18.30 -1.39 13.36
C THR A 159 -19.20 -2.58 13.03
N VAL A 160 -19.61 -2.68 11.78
CA VAL A 160 -20.36 -3.84 11.28
C VAL A 160 -19.35 -4.96 10.97
N PRO A 161 -19.50 -6.16 11.55
CA PRO A 161 -18.58 -7.26 11.27
C PRO A 161 -18.80 -7.82 9.88
N ASP A 162 -17.71 -8.15 9.19
CA ASP A 162 -17.70 -9.08 8.07
C ASP A 162 -17.13 -10.44 8.50
N GLY A 163 -17.51 -11.50 7.78
CA GLY A 163 -16.93 -12.83 8.02
C GLY A 163 -15.46 -12.88 7.58
N ALA A 164 -14.56 -13.38 8.44
CA ALA A 164 -13.18 -13.61 8.06
C ALA A 164 -13.10 -14.60 6.89
N LYS A 165 -12.32 -14.23 5.86
CA LYS A 165 -11.97 -15.09 4.73
C LYS A 165 -10.47 -15.25 4.71
N SER A 166 -9.99 -16.38 4.19
CA SER A 166 -8.57 -16.56 3.90
C SER A 166 -8.13 -15.44 2.95
N ILE A 167 -7.05 -14.75 3.30
CA ILE A 167 -6.42 -13.74 2.44
C ILE A 167 -5.16 -14.38 1.87
N ASP A 168 -5.07 -14.41 0.53
CA ASP A 168 -4.02 -15.12 -0.21
C ASP A 168 -2.61 -14.56 0.06
N LEU A 169 -2.52 -13.31 0.52
CA LEU A 169 -1.24 -12.60 0.76
C LEU A 169 -0.39 -13.17 1.90
N ALA A 170 -0.96 -13.96 2.82
CA ALA A 170 -0.22 -14.48 3.97
C ALA A 170 -0.33 -16.01 4.14
N GLN A 171 -1.10 -16.70 3.30
CA GLN A 171 -1.49 -18.11 3.48
C GLN A 171 -1.89 -18.44 4.94
N ARG A 172 -2.46 -17.46 5.65
CA ARG A 172 -2.82 -17.61 7.05
C ARG A 172 -4.27 -18.07 7.14
N GLU A 173 -4.47 -19.22 7.77
CA GLU A 173 -5.79 -19.66 8.18
C GLU A 173 -6.20 -18.95 9.47
N PHE A 174 -7.47 -18.57 9.56
CA PHE A 174 -8.04 -17.93 10.75
C PHE A 174 -8.99 -18.91 11.46
N PRO A 175 -9.01 -18.92 12.80
CA PRO A 175 -9.95 -19.74 13.55
C PRO A 175 -11.41 -19.48 13.17
N GLU A 176 -12.25 -20.50 13.29
CA GLU A 176 -13.70 -20.36 13.09
C GLU A 176 -14.26 -19.31 14.06
N GLY A 177 -15.13 -18.44 13.56
CA GLY A 177 -15.70 -17.33 14.33
C GLY A 177 -14.84 -16.06 14.33
N SER A 178 -13.69 -16.04 13.65
CA SER A 178 -12.97 -14.80 13.39
C SER A 178 -13.81 -13.83 12.56
N VAL A 179 -13.66 -12.55 12.82
CA VAL A 179 -14.39 -11.47 12.14
C VAL A 179 -13.43 -10.45 11.56
N VAL A 180 -13.85 -9.83 10.47
CA VAL A 180 -13.17 -8.65 9.93
C VAL A 180 -13.83 -7.41 10.51
N LEU A 181 -13.02 -6.51 11.08
CA LEU A 181 -13.46 -5.22 11.60
C LEU A 181 -12.79 -4.09 10.82
N GLN A 182 -13.56 -3.05 10.51
CA GLN A 182 -13.01 -1.76 10.13
C GLN A 182 -12.63 -0.97 11.39
N GLN A 183 -11.36 -0.57 11.52
CA GLN A 183 -10.83 0.21 12.63
C GLN A 183 -10.10 1.46 12.12
N LYS A 184 -9.70 2.36 13.03
CA LYS A 184 -8.87 3.52 12.71
C LYS A 184 -7.48 3.37 13.32
N TYR A 185 -6.48 3.90 12.64
CA TYR A 185 -5.15 4.05 13.23
C TYR A 185 -5.18 5.06 14.38
N LYS A 186 -4.34 4.82 15.39
CA LYS A 186 -4.01 5.79 16.42
C LYS A 186 -2.81 6.62 15.94
N PRO A 187 -2.99 7.91 15.57
CA PRO A 187 -1.88 8.75 15.16
C PRO A 187 -0.80 8.83 16.25
N GLY A 188 0.46 8.80 15.84
CA GLY A 188 1.60 8.88 16.76
C GLY A 188 1.82 7.64 17.63
N PHE A 189 1.23 6.49 17.29
CA PHE A 189 1.57 5.23 17.93
C PHE A 189 3.06 4.92 17.71
N PRO A 190 3.82 4.56 18.77
CA PRO A 190 5.26 4.33 18.67
C PRO A 190 5.51 2.93 18.09
N TRP A 191 5.29 2.79 16.79
CA TRP A 191 5.62 1.57 16.06
C TRP A 191 7.11 1.22 16.28
N PRO A 192 7.46 -0.06 16.48
CA PRO A 192 8.84 -0.46 16.64
C PRO A 192 9.67 0.05 15.47
N ALA A 193 10.82 0.66 15.75
CA ALA A 193 11.70 1.24 14.72
C ALA A 193 12.15 0.19 13.68
N ASP A 194 12.12 -1.09 14.05
CA ASP A 194 12.53 -2.23 13.22
C ASP A 194 11.37 -2.84 12.40
N SER A 195 10.24 -2.14 12.26
CA SER A 195 9.05 -2.63 11.52
C SER A 195 9.06 -2.28 10.02
N LEU A 196 10.19 -1.86 9.47
CA LEU A 196 10.40 -1.55 8.05
C LEU A 196 11.63 -2.28 7.50
#